data_AF-A0A935J973-F1
#
_entry.id   AF-A0A935J973-F1
#
_cell.length_a   1.000
_cell.length_b   1.000
_cell.length_c   1.000
_cell.angle_alpha   90.00
_cell.angle_beta   90.00
_cell.angle_gamma   90.00
#
_symmetry.space_group_name_H-M   'P 1'
#
loop_
_entity.id
_entity.type
_entity.pdbx_description
1 polymer ?
#
loop_
_entity_poly.entity_id
_entity_poly.type
_entity_poly.pdbx_seq_one_letter_code
_entity_poly.pdbx_strand_id
1 'polypeptide(L)'
;MLAICKAQTISCYLGEAEINDTQGVSFVAKSNAVIGSVNALQGGFGTINPESVIEYNGTCYWWDIRNGAAVRYAANGLFPISSFKLNRVSDLFSKAMASLNKTDIEALGSFPYIIPGVDAHHKEVLFSIPTTLAAPPKGILEDYNSPDIIYPYDIYDGEEKTLIFKPFADGWIGSMGFQAEKFFRIDTDTFCVKNGKLYKMNNTATPAKFFGEQQKCSLIYSFAPGQICRYLSLGIEANKPPSFVHFRTEYPRLQSSHLTNLNFKPQEGVWYASMFRDRLSPNAAGTYLQKQLQGDYMFGRFLLAAMEFDVSDSPLALTYITTSFNVSQGHMALKT
;
A
#
# COMPACT_ATOMS: atom_id res chain seq x y z
N MET A 1 -3.73 -31.86 0.16
CA MET A 1 -2.73 -31.14 -0.66
C MET A 1 -3.44 -30.08 -1.48
N LEU A 2 -2.88 -28.88 -1.61
CA LEU A 2 -3.41 -27.83 -2.50
C LEU A 2 -2.60 -27.81 -3.80
N ALA A 3 -3.26 -27.86 -4.94
CA ALA A 3 -2.67 -27.69 -6.26
C ALA A 3 -3.21 -26.41 -6.90
N ILE A 4 -2.33 -25.43 -7.14
CA ILE A 4 -2.70 -24.17 -7.77
C ILE A 4 -2.34 -24.28 -9.26
N CYS A 5 -3.35 -24.31 -10.13
CA CYS A 5 -3.15 -24.32 -11.57
C CYS A 5 -3.20 -22.90 -12.14
N LYS A 6 -2.93 -22.76 -13.44
CA LYS A 6 -2.99 -21.46 -14.14
C LYS A 6 -4.34 -20.75 -14.01
N ALA A 7 -5.43 -21.51 -14.01
CA ALA A 7 -6.78 -20.98 -14.11
C ALA A 7 -7.68 -21.27 -12.90
N GLN A 8 -7.36 -22.28 -12.10
CA GLN A 8 -8.20 -22.76 -11.02
C GLN A 8 -7.31 -23.37 -9.95
N THR A 9 -7.84 -23.50 -8.74
CA THR A 9 -7.17 -24.18 -7.63
C THR A 9 -7.94 -25.43 -7.28
N ILE A 10 -7.22 -26.47 -6.92
CA ILE A 10 -7.75 -27.82 -6.71
C ILE A 10 -7.25 -28.32 -5.35
N SER A 11 -8.17 -28.90 -4.57
CA SER A 11 -7.83 -29.66 -3.37
C SER A 11 -7.72 -31.13 -3.72
N CYS A 12 -6.58 -31.73 -3.37
CA CYS A 12 -6.29 -33.13 -3.64
C CYS A 12 -6.10 -33.90 -2.33
N TYR A 13 -6.76 -35.04 -2.19
CA TYR A 13 -6.48 -36.01 -1.14
C TYR A 13 -5.28 -36.90 -1.53
N LEU A 14 -4.40 -37.19 -0.58
CA LEU A 14 -3.22 -38.03 -0.79
C LEU A 14 -3.43 -39.39 -0.14
N GLY A 15 -3.31 -40.48 -0.91
CA GLY A 15 -3.53 -41.85 -0.42
C GLY A 15 -4.97 -42.18 -0.02
N GLU A 16 -5.91 -41.28 -0.28
CA GLU A 16 -7.32 -41.39 0.07
C GLU A 16 -8.18 -40.96 -1.13
N ALA A 17 -9.17 -41.77 -1.49
CA ALA A 17 -10.17 -41.48 -2.51
C ALA A 17 -11.55 -41.37 -1.86
N GLU A 18 -12.26 -40.30 -2.19
CA GLU A 18 -13.65 -40.10 -1.84
C GLU A 18 -14.53 -40.88 -2.82
N ILE A 19 -15.27 -41.87 -2.30
CA ILE A 19 -16.23 -42.66 -3.08
C ILE A 19 -17.62 -42.11 -2.76
N ASN A 20 -18.32 -41.63 -3.78
CA ASN A 20 -19.68 -41.14 -3.68
C ASN A 20 -20.66 -42.29 -3.97
N ASP A 21 -21.46 -42.67 -2.98
CA ASP A 21 -22.57 -43.61 -3.20
C ASP A 21 -23.70 -42.90 -3.97
N THR A 22 -24.51 -43.69 -4.66
CA THR A 22 -25.75 -43.33 -5.37
C THR A 22 -26.78 -42.56 -4.51
N GLN A 23 -26.60 -42.55 -3.19
CA GLN A 23 -27.41 -41.80 -2.20
C GLN A 23 -26.82 -40.44 -1.80
N GLY A 24 -25.68 -40.04 -2.39
CA GLY A 24 -25.05 -38.73 -2.14
C GLY A 24 -24.26 -38.61 -0.83
N VAL A 25 -24.04 -39.72 -0.13
CA VAL A 25 -23.15 -39.79 1.04
C VAL A 25 -21.75 -40.14 0.56
N SER A 26 -20.76 -39.31 0.90
CA SER A 26 -19.36 -39.55 0.56
C SER A 26 -18.63 -40.27 1.70
N PHE A 27 -17.86 -41.31 1.36
CA PHE A 27 -16.98 -42.03 2.30
C PHE A 27 -15.53 -41.97 1.82
N VAL A 28 -14.60 -41.83 2.78
CA VAL A 28 -13.16 -41.76 2.50
C VAL A 28 -12.57 -43.17 2.51
N ALA A 29 -12.07 -43.62 1.35
CA ALA A 29 -11.46 -44.92 1.14
C ALA A 29 -9.94 -44.78 0.96
N LYS A 30 -9.15 -45.76 1.41
CA LYS A 30 -7.71 -45.80 1.15
C LYS A 30 -7.46 -46.07 -0.33
N SER A 31 -6.72 -45.20 -1.01
CA SER A 31 -6.37 -45.33 -2.43
C SER A 31 -4.96 -45.89 -2.58
N ASN A 32 -4.77 -46.79 -3.56
CA ASN A 32 -3.43 -47.22 -3.99
C ASN A 32 -2.72 -46.16 -4.87
N ALA A 33 -3.45 -45.16 -5.36
CA ALA A 33 -2.88 -44.04 -6.09
C ALA A 33 -2.39 -42.95 -5.11
N VAL A 34 -1.26 -42.32 -5.42
CA VAL A 34 -0.66 -41.25 -4.60
C VAL A 34 -1.61 -40.06 -4.48
N ILE A 35 -2.34 -39.74 -5.57
CA ILE A 35 -3.41 -38.73 -5.60
C ILE A 35 -4.73 -39.51 -5.76
N GLY A 36 -5.63 -39.36 -4.79
CA GLY A 36 -6.95 -40.02 -4.84
C GLY A 36 -8.00 -39.10 -5.46
N SER A 37 -8.79 -38.40 -4.65
CA SER A 37 -9.82 -37.48 -5.16
C SER A 37 -9.33 -36.06 -5.36
N VAL A 38 -9.85 -35.44 -6.42
CA VAL A 38 -9.44 -34.13 -6.94
C VAL A 38 -10.68 -33.25 -7.01
N ASN A 39 -10.76 -32.25 -6.13
CA ASN A 39 -11.91 -31.37 -6.00
C ASN A 39 -11.53 -29.94 -6.38
N ALA A 40 -12.11 -29.41 -7.47
CA ALA A 40 -11.90 -28.03 -7.86
C ALA A 40 -12.54 -27.08 -6.85
N LEU A 41 -11.77 -26.10 -6.38
CA LEU A 41 -12.27 -25.09 -5.45
C LEU A 41 -13.08 -24.02 -6.21
N GLN A 42 -14.21 -23.64 -5.64
CA GLN A 42 -15.05 -22.59 -6.18
C GLN A 42 -14.35 -21.22 -6.07
N GLY A 43 -14.42 -20.42 -7.14
CA GLY A 43 -13.84 -19.08 -7.20
C GLY A 43 -12.95 -18.86 -8.42
N GLY A 44 -12.42 -19.93 -9.03
CA GLY A 44 -11.67 -19.82 -10.29
C GLY A 44 -10.37 -19.02 -10.19
N PHE A 45 -9.75 -19.01 -9.01
CA PHE A 45 -8.46 -18.37 -8.77
C PHE A 45 -7.33 -19.35 -9.05
N GLY A 46 -6.33 -18.92 -9.80
CA GLY A 46 -5.12 -19.67 -10.13
C GLY A 46 -3.89 -18.77 -10.05
N THR A 47 -2.77 -19.17 -10.65
CA THR A 47 -1.64 -18.27 -10.87
C THR A 47 -0.80 -18.66 -12.08
N ILE A 48 -0.33 -17.65 -12.83
CA ILE A 48 0.73 -17.80 -13.84
C ILE A 48 2.13 -17.59 -13.24
N ASN A 49 2.19 -17.13 -12.00
CA ASN A 49 3.39 -16.81 -11.23
C ASN A 49 3.50 -17.82 -10.08
N PRO A 50 3.99 -19.04 -10.34
CA PRO A 50 4.13 -20.06 -9.29
C PRO A 50 5.01 -19.60 -8.12
N GLU A 51 5.93 -18.67 -8.37
CA GLU A 51 6.79 -18.05 -7.36
C GLU A 51 6.05 -17.09 -6.41
N SER A 52 4.83 -16.67 -6.76
CA SER A 52 3.99 -15.80 -5.93
C SER A 52 3.32 -16.50 -4.74
N VAL A 53 3.49 -17.82 -4.61
CA VAL A 53 2.81 -18.66 -3.62
C VAL A 53 3.60 -18.73 -2.31
N ILE A 54 2.92 -18.51 -1.18
CA ILE A 54 3.47 -18.70 0.16
C ILE A 54 2.45 -19.33 1.11
N GLU A 55 2.94 -20.10 2.07
CA GLU A 55 2.15 -20.65 3.17
C GLU A 55 2.53 -19.95 4.48
N TYR A 56 1.50 -19.63 5.27
CA TYR A 56 1.65 -19.09 6.60
C TYR A 56 0.52 -19.56 7.51
N ASN A 57 0.85 -20.28 8.59
CA ASN A 57 -0.08 -20.76 9.61
C ASN A 57 -1.27 -21.56 9.05
N GLY A 58 -1.01 -22.50 8.13
CA GLY A 58 -2.02 -23.35 7.49
C GLY A 58 -2.84 -22.63 6.43
N THR A 59 -2.49 -21.39 6.10
CA THR A 59 -3.16 -20.56 5.10
C THR A 59 -2.21 -20.29 3.94
N CYS A 60 -2.68 -20.50 2.71
CA CYS A 60 -1.88 -20.22 1.52
C CYS A 60 -2.27 -18.87 0.93
N TYR A 61 -1.29 -18.13 0.43
CA TYR A 61 -1.45 -16.82 -0.21
C TYR A 61 -0.73 -16.82 -1.55
N TRP A 62 -1.32 -16.19 -2.56
CA TRP A 62 -0.67 -16.01 -3.86
C TRP A 62 -1.26 -14.84 -4.63
N TRP A 63 -0.60 -14.49 -5.73
CA TRP A 63 -1.08 -13.48 -6.66
C TRP A 63 -1.64 -14.12 -7.93
N ASP A 64 -2.88 -13.80 -8.27
CA ASP A 64 -3.53 -14.20 -9.53
C ASP A 64 -3.54 -13.01 -10.49
N ILE A 65 -2.54 -12.94 -11.37
CA ILE A 65 -2.44 -11.87 -12.38
C ILE A 65 -3.65 -11.88 -13.33
N ARG A 66 -4.19 -13.06 -13.67
CA ARG A 66 -5.27 -13.14 -14.67
C ARG A 66 -6.56 -12.52 -14.14
N ASN A 67 -6.85 -12.73 -12.86
CA ASN A 67 -8.02 -12.16 -12.19
C ASN A 67 -7.73 -10.80 -11.52
N GLY A 68 -6.48 -10.32 -11.53
CA GLY A 68 -6.10 -9.05 -10.95
C GLY A 68 -6.22 -9.01 -9.42
N ALA A 69 -5.95 -10.12 -8.73
CA ALA A 69 -6.26 -10.28 -7.32
C ALA A 69 -5.16 -11.01 -6.54
N ALA A 70 -4.88 -10.53 -5.32
CA ALA A 70 -4.19 -11.32 -4.31
C ALA A 70 -5.23 -12.22 -3.60
N VAL A 71 -4.90 -13.50 -3.43
CA VAL A 71 -5.84 -14.53 -2.98
C VAL A 71 -5.31 -15.23 -1.74
N ARG A 72 -6.22 -15.57 -0.83
CA ARG A 72 -5.98 -16.40 0.35
C ARG A 72 -6.81 -17.68 0.23
N TYR A 73 -6.20 -18.82 0.57
CA TYR A 73 -6.88 -20.07 0.85
C TYR A 73 -6.75 -20.41 2.33
N ALA A 74 -7.88 -20.45 3.03
CA ALA A 74 -7.99 -20.84 4.43
C ALA A 74 -9.11 -21.88 4.61
N ALA A 75 -9.47 -22.20 5.86
CA ALA A 75 -10.54 -23.16 6.17
C ALA A 75 -11.91 -22.79 5.56
N ASN A 76 -12.15 -21.50 5.29
CA ASN A 76 -13.36 -21.00 4.64
C ASN A 76 -13.29 -20.98 3.09
N GLY A 77 -12.24 -21.57 2.50
CA GLY A 77 -12.04 -21.64 1.07
C GLY A 77 -11.22 -20.49 0.50
N LEU A 78 -11.46 -20.18 -0.78
CA LEU A 78 -10.76 -19.14 -1.52
C LEU A 78 -11.40 -17.77 -1.26
N PHE A 79 -10.57 -16.78 -0.95
CA PHE A 79 -11.00 -15.40 -0.76
C PHE A 79 -10.01 -14.42 -1.42
N PRO A 80 -10.47 -13.50 -2.28
CA PRO A 80 -9.62 -12.45 -2.83
C PRO A 80 -9.36 -11.38 -1.77
N ILE A 81 -8.19 -11.43 -1.12
CA ILE A 81 -7.78 -10.44 -0.11
C ILE A 81 -7.57 -9.04 -0.70
N SER A 82 -7.45 -8.91 -2.02
CA SER A 82 -7.48 -7.60 -2.69
C SER A 82 -8.81 -6.86 -2.48
N SER A 83 -9.90 -7.56 -2.18
CA SER A 83 -11.21 -6.96 -1.89
C SER A 83 -11.19 -6.01 -0.69
N PHE A 84 -10.21 -6.15 0.20
CA PHE A 84 -9.92 -5.20 1.27
C PHE A 84 -9.28 -3.91 0.75
N LYS A 85 -10.02 -3.14 -0.04
CA LYS A 85 -9.64 -1.81 -0.57
C LYS A 85 -8.41 -1.77 -1.49
N LEU A 86 -7.92 -2.92 -1.99
CA LEU A 86 -6.79 -2.99 -2.94
C LEU A 86 -7.22 -3.35 -4.38
N ASN A 87 -8.49 -3.67 -4.64
CA ASN A 87 -8.99 -4.13 -5.95
C ASN A 87 -8.49 -3.32 -7.15
N ARG A 88 -8.54 -1.98 -7.08
CA ARG A 88 -8.08 -1.12 -8.18
C ARG A 88 -6.58 -1.28 -8.44
N VAL A 89 -5.79 -1.31 -7.37
CA VAL A 89 -4.33 -1.37 -7.44
C VAL A 89 -3.91 -2.74 -7.97
N SER A 90 -4.50 -3.81 -7.45
CA SER A 90 -4.19 -5.16 -7.89
C SER A 90 -4.58 -5.42 -9.34
N ASP A 91 -5.72 -4.89 -9.79
CA ASP A 91 -6.18 -4.97 -11.18
C ASP A 91 -5.26 -4.19 -12.14
N LEU A 92 -4.96 -2.92 -11.84
CA LEU A 92 -4.09 -2.08 -12.69
C LEU A 92 -2.68 -2.65 -12.79
N PHE A 93 -2.09 -3.05 -11.66
CA PHE A 93 -0.77 -3.67 -11.63
C PHE A 93 -0.75 -4.99 -12.42
N SER A 94 -1.75 -5.85 -12.24
CA SER A 94 -1.79 -7.14 -12.93
C SER A 94 -1.97 -6.99 -14.44
N LYS A 95 -2.77 -6.01 -14.88
CA LYS A 95 -2.90 -5.65 -16.29
C LYS A 95 -1.60 -5.13 -16.88
N ALA A 96 -0.88 -4.26 -16.15
CA ALA A 96 0.40 -3.73 -16.58
C ALA A 96 1.44 -4.85 -16.69
N MET A 97 1.57 -5.70 -15.67
CA MET A 97 2.50 -6.83 -15.71
C MET A 97 2.15 -7.80 -16.86
N ALA A 98 0.88 -8.17 -17.03
CA ALA A 98 0.46 -9.07 -18.10
C ALA A 98 0.75 -8.54 -19.52
N SER A 99 0.94 -7.22 -19.68
CA SER A 99 1.31 -6.59 -20.95
C SER A 99 2.81 -6.59 -21.25
N LEU A 100 3.65 -6.87 -20.25
CA LEU A 100 5.11 -6.80 -20.35
C LEU A 100 5.73 -8.19 -20.37
N ASN A 101 6.84 -8.33 -21.10
CA ASN A 101 7.70 -9.51 -20.97
C ASN A 101 8.72 -9.32 -19.85
N LYS A 102 9.35 -10.42 -19.42
CA LYS A 102 10.40 -10.38 -18.38
C LYS A 102 11.53 -9.41 -18.72
N THR A 103 11.96 -9.39 -19.98
CA THR A 103 13.03 -8.50 -20.46
C THR A 103 12.63 -7.02 -20.37
N ASP A 104 11.36 -6.70 -20.58
CA ASP A 104 10.88 -5.31 -20.50
C ASP A 104 10.89 -4.83 -19.03
N ILE A 105 10.56 -5.72 -18.09
CA ILE A 105 10.60 -5.42 -16.66
C ILE A 105 12.05 -5.29 -16.17
N GLU A 106 12.95 -6.15 -16.64
CA GLU A 106 14.38 -6.06 -16.35
C GLU A 106 14.99 -4.77 -16.90
N ALA A 107 14.53 -4.28 -18.06
CA ALA A 107 14.95 -3.00 -18.63
C ALA A 107 14.49 -1.80 -17.78
N LEU A 108 13.42 -1.94 -17.00
CA LEU A 108 12.99 -0.97 -15.99
C LEU A 108 13.83 -1.04 -14.69
N GLY A 109 14.78 -1.98 -14.59
CA GLY A 109 15.67 -2.13 -13.43
C GLY A 109 15.09 -2.93 -12.27
N SER A 110 13.94 -3.60 -12.45
CA SER A 110 13.30 -4.43 -11.42
C SER A 110 13.42 -5.93 -11.71
N PHE A 111 13.26 -6.73 -10.67
CA PHE A 111 13.23 -8.19 -10.78
C PHE A 111 11.86 -8.65 -11.33
N PRO A 112 11.77 -9.48 -12.38
CA PRO A 112 10.51 -9.65 -13.13
C PRO A 112 9.43 -10.50 -12.45
N TYR A 113 9.59 -10.84 -11.17
CA TYR A 113 8.76 -11.80 -10.46
C TYR A 113 8.06 -11.17 -9.24
N ILE A 114 6.89 -11.70 -8.92
CA ILE A 114 6.17 -11.35 -7.69
C ILE A 114 6.60 -12.31 -6.59
N ILE A 115 7.27 -11.79 -5.56
CA ILE A 115 7.86 -12.62 -4.52
C ILE A 115 7.15 -12.39 -3.20
N PRO A 116 6.52 -13.42 -2.62
CA PRO A 116 5.85 -13.29 -1.35
C PRO A 116 6.84 -13.46 -0.20
N GLY A 117 6.51 -12.88 0.94
CA GLY A 117 7.27 -13.02 2.18
C GLY A 117 6.34 -13.12 3.38
N VAL A 118 6.88 -13.58 4.51
CA VAL A 118 6.18 -13.59 5.78
C VAL A 118 7.05 -12.89 6.80
N ASP A 119 6.48 -11.88 7.46
CA ASP A 119 7.02 -11.32 8.68
C ASP A 119 6.37 -12.01 9.89
N ALA A 120 7.12 -12.89 10.55
CA ALA A 120 6.62 -13.63 11.71
C ALA A 120 6.51 -12.76 12.97
N HIS A 121 7.35 -11.73 13.11
CA HIS A 121 7.36 -10.86 14.29
C HIS A 121 6.09 -10.00 14.34
N HIS A 122 5.74 -9.36 13.23
CA HIS A 122 4.53 -8.53 13.13
C HIS A 122 3.29 -9.30 12.63
N LYS A 123 3.47 -10.57 12.26
CA LYS A 123 2.43 -11.46 11.73
C LYS A 123 1.81 -10.92 10.43
N GLU A 124 2.67 -10.58 9.48
CA GLU A 124 2.31 -9.95 8.21
C GLU A 124 2.69 -10.83 7.02
N VAL A 125 1.92 -10.74 5.95
CA VAL A 125 2.23 -11.35 4.65
C VAL A 125 2.63 -10.22 3.69
N LEU A 126 3.76 -10.40 3.04
CA LEU A 126 4.39 -9.44 2.14
C LEU A 126 4.23 -9.90 0.70
N PHE A 127 4.00 -8.97 -0.22
CA PHE A 127 4.07 -9.21 -1.66
C PHE A 127 4.99 -8.17 -2.30
N SER A 128 6.18 -8.60 -2.68
CA SER A 128 7.17 -7.80 -3.42
C SER A 128 6.78 -7.79 -4.90
N ILE A 129 6.41 -6.61 -5.41
CA ILE A 129 5.96 -6.37 -6.77
C ILE A 129 6.99 -5.54 -7.57
N PRO A 130 7.25 -5.87 -8.84
CA PRO A 130 8.14 -5.12 -9.72
C PRO A 130 7.61 -3.76 -10.16
N THR A 131 8.52 -2.92 -10.65
CA THR A 131 8.18 -1.77 -11.50
C THR A 131 7.52 -2.26 -12.79
N THR A 132 6.38 -1.67 -13.14
CA THR A 132 5.61 -2.01 -14.35
C THR A 132 5.47 -0.85 -15.32
N LEU A 133 5.83 0.38 -14.92
CA LEU A 133 5.70 1.56 -15.78
C LEU A 133 6.95 2.44 -15.67
N ALA A 134 7.38 3.01 -16.79
CA ALA A 134 8.50 3.94 -16.82
C ALA A 134 8.15 5.34 -16.27
N ALA A 135 6.87 5.69 -16.25
CA ALA A 135 6.37 6.95 -15.75
C ALA A 135 5.09 6.74 -14.92
N PRO A 136 4.91 7.49 -13.83
CA PRO A 136 3.76 7.32 -12.96
C PRO A 136 2.44 7.70 -13.68
N PRO A 137 1.37 6.90 -13.56
CA PRO A 137 0.11 7.14 -14.27
C PRO A 137 -0.53 8.52 -14.00
N LYS A 138 -0.38 9.04 -12.78
CA LYS A 138 -0.89 10.34 -12.35
C LYS A 138 0.13 11.47 -12.46
N GLY A 139 1.31 11.16 -12.98
CA GLY A 139 2.39 12.11 -13.16
C GLY A 139 2.99 12.61 -11.84
N ILE A 140 3.62 13.77 -11.96
CA ILE A 140 4.35 14.49 -10.92
C ILE A 140 3.50 15.69 -10.48
N LEU A 141 3.68 16.15 -9.25
CA LEU A 141 3.06 17.37 -8.77
C LEU A 141 3.54 18.60 -9.56
N GLU A 142 2.60 19.35 -10.13
CA GLU A 142 2.85 20.50 -11.02
C GLU A 142 3.53 21.72 -10.36
N ASP A 143 3.57 21.77 -9.03
CA ASP A 143 4.13 22.89 -8.26
C ASP A 143 5.57 22.64 -7.76
N TYR A 144 6.19 21.54 -8.21
CA TYR A 144 7.57 21.19 -7.93
C TYR A 144 8.32 20.95 -9.24
N ASN A 145 9.42 21.69 -9.43
CA ASN A 145 10.26 21.57 -10.63
C ASN A 145 11.57 20.79 -10.38
N SER A 146 11.88 20.44 -9.12
CA SER A 146 12.97 19.53 -8.72
C SER A 146 13.07 19.42 -7.18
N PRO A 147 13.23 18.21 -6.59
CA PRO A 147 12.98 16.92 -7.23
C PRO A 147 11.49 16.79 -7.57
N ASP A 148 11.22 16.06 -8.65
CA ASP A 148 9.86 15.73 -9.09
C ASP A 148 9.19 14.85 -8.03
N ILE A 149 8.23 15.43 -7.29
CA ILE A 149 7.46 14.67 -6.31
C ILE A 149 6.36 13.92 -7.07
N ILE A 150 6.49 12.59 -7.15
CA ILE A 150 5.46 11.71 -7.70
C ILE A 150 4.16 11.92 -6.92
N TYR A 151 3.03 11.92 -7.61
CA TYR A 151 1.71 12.12 -7.00
C TYR A 151 1.50 11.19 -5.77
N PRO A 152 1.59 11.70 -4.53
CA PRO A 152 1.74 10.84 -3.35
C PRO A 152 0.40 10.26 -2.87
N TYR A 153 -0.73 10.71 -3.42
CA TYR A 153 -2.06 10.32 -2.95
C TYR A 153 -2.59 9.05 -3.62
N ASP A 154 -1.77 8.39 -4.42
CA ASP A 154 -2.09 7.10 -5.03
C ASP A 154 -0.99 6.10 -4.73
N ILE A 155 -1.35 4.95 -4.16
CA ILE A 155 -0.41 3.85 -3.91
C ILE A 155 0.07 3.19 -5.21
N TYR A 156 -0.69 3.34 -6.31
CA TYR A 156 -0.30 2.84 -7.62
C TYR A 156 0.38 3.95 -8.43
N ASP A 157 1.71 3.94 -8.40
CA ASP A 157 2.61 4.78 -9.21
C ASP A 157 3.37 4.00 -10.27
N GLY A 158 3.24 2.66 -10.30
CA GLY A 158 3.93 1.79 -11.26
C GLY A 158 5.38 1.47 -10.90
N GLU A 159 5.88 1.94 -9.76
CA GLU A 159 7.21 1.64 -9.24
C GLU A 159 7.24 0.34 -8.42
N GLU A 160 8.45 -0.13 -8.15
CA GLU A 160 8.69 -1.28 -7.30
C GLU A 160 8.25 -1.05 -5.84
N LYS A 161 7.49 -2.00 -5.27
CA LYS A 161 6.98 -1.92 -3.90
C LYS A 161 6.84 -3.29 -3.25
N THR A 162 6.86 -3.31 -1.93
CA THR A 162 6.46 -4.49 -1.16
C THR A 162 5.17 -4.18 -0.40
N LEU A 163 4.07 -4.77 -0.83
CA LEU A 163 2.74 -4.60 -0.21
C LEU A 163 2.62 -5.43 1.06
N ILE A 164 1.99 -4.87 2.09
CA ILE A 164 1.86 -5.51 3.41
C ILE A 164 0.39 -5.80 3.72
N PHE A 165 0.08 -7.08 3.94
CA PHE A 165 -1.23 -7.56 4.38
C PHE A 165 -1.15 -8.09 5.81
N LYS A 166 -2.09 -7.70 6.68
CA LYS A 166 -2.27 -8.32 8.00
C LYS A 166 -3.42 -9.31 7.98
N PRO A 167 -3.15 -10.64 8.05
CA PRO A 167 -4.19 -11.66 8.13
C PRO A 167 -5.12 -11.51 9.33
N PHE A 168 -4.62 -11.04 10.48
CA PHE A 168 -5.42 -10.93 11.71
C PHE A 168 -6.38 -9.73 11.71
N ALA A 169 -6.04 -8.67 10.97
CA ALA A 169 -6.87 -7.49 10.84
C ALA A 169 -7.68 -7.47 9.53
N ASP A 170 -7.50 -8.50 8.68
CA ASP A 170 -8.10 -8.61 7.34
C ASP A 170 -7.98 -7.29 6.56
N GLY A 171 -6.75 -6.76 6.49
CA GLY A 171 -6.50 -5.44 5.92
C GLY A 171 -5.09 -5.23 5.40
N TRP A 172 -4.98 -4.43 4.35
CA TRP A 172 -3.72 -3.91 3.85
C TRP A 172 -3.32 -2.67 4.64
N ILE A 173 -2.07 -2.62 5.09
CA ILE A 173 -1.58 -1.52 5.94
C ILE A 173 -0.87 -0.46 5.12
N GLY A 174 -0.21 -0.88 4.04
CA GLY A 174 0.54 0.01 3.19
C GLY A 174 1.56 -0.76 2.37
N SER A 175 2.59 -0.04 1.95
CA SER A 175 3.68 -0.54 1.11
C SER A 175 5.02 -0.04 1.62
N MET A 176 6.07 -0.80 1.33
CA MET A 176 7.46 -0.38 1.45
C MET A 176 7.99 -0.06 0.05
N GLY A 177 8.76 1.02 -0.09
CA GLY A 177 9.32 1.50 -1.37
C GLY A 177 10.54 0.70 -1.84
N PHE A 178 10.44 -0.63 -1.83
CA PHE A 178 11.46 -1.50 -2.36
C PHE A 178 10.86 -2.81 -2.86
N GLN A 179 11.56 -3.47 -3.77
CA GLN A 179 11.29 -4.86 -4.15
C GLN A 179 12.40 -5.79 -3.66
N ALA A 180 12.07 -6.82 -2.87
CA ALA A 180 13.00 -7.90 -2.54
C ALA A 180 12.99 -9.01 -3.60
N GLU A 181 14.14 -9.63 -3.84
CA GLU A 181 14.31 -10.78 -4.74
C GLU A 181 13.88 -12.09 -4.09
N LYS A 182 14.05 -12.19 -2.76
CA LYS A 182 13.65 -13.35 -1.97
C LYS A 182 13.40 -12.95 -0.53
N PHE A 183 12.38 -13.55 0.07
CA PHE A 183 12.19 -13.55 1.51
C PHE A 183 12.41 -14.96 2.06
N PHE A 184 12.92 -15.02 3.27
CA PHE A 184 12.92 -16.24 4.06
C PHE A 184 12.86 -15.91 5.53
N ARG A 185 12.29 -16.82 6.31
CA ARG A 185 12.19 -16.67 7.76
C ARG A 185 13.00 -17.77 8.44
N ILE A 186 13.67 -17.41 9.51
CA ILE A 186 14.29 -18.34 10.44
C ILE A 186 13.69 -18.02 11.79
N ASP A 187 12.88 -18.94 12.31
CA ASP A 187 12.10 -18.74 13.53
C ASP A 187 11.23 -17.47 13.48
N THR A 188 11.50 -16.48 14.34
CA THR A 188 10.78 -15.19 14.40
C THR A 188 11.37 -14.13 13.48
N ASP A 189 12.62 -14.32 13.04
CA ASP A 189 13.34 -13.33 12.24
C ASP A 189 13.06 -13.54 10.75
N THR A 190 12.72 -12.46 10.07
CA THR A 190 12.56 -12.43 8.61
C THR A 190 13.78 -11.80 7.98
N PHE A 191 14.24 -12.40 6.89
CA PHE A 191 15.35 -11.95 6.09
C PHE A 191 14.90 -11.73 4.65
N CYS A 192 15.55 -10.77 3.99
CA CYS A 192 15.34 -10.46 2.59
C CYS A 192 16.65 -10.40 1.83
N VAL A 193 16.60 -10.77 0.55
CA VAL A 193 17.71 -10.67 -0.39
C VAL A 193 17.44 -9.55 -1.38
N LYS A 194 18.44 -8.70 -1.60
CA LYS A 194 18.45 -7.65 -2.63
C LYS A 194 19.86 -7.53 -3.19
N ASN A 195 20.01 -7.53 -4.52
CA ASN A 195 21.28 -7.44 -5.21
C ASN A 195 22.30 -8.48 -4.71
N GLY A 196 21.84 -9.70 -4.43
CA GLY A 196 22.66 -10.81 -3.92
C GLY A 196 23.17 -10.66 -2.47
N LYS A 197 22.80 -9.60 -1.75
CA LYS A 197 23.14 -9.41 -0.33
C LYS A 197 21.97 -9.77 0.57
N LEU A 198 22.30 -10.34 1.73
CA LEU A 198 21.33 -10.73 2.75
C LEU A 198 21.12 -9.61 3.77
N TYR A 199 19.87 -9.29 4.07
CA TYR A 199 19.48 -8.29 5.06
C TYR A 199 18.48 -8.87 6.05
N LYS A 200 18.65 -8.54 7.32
CA LYS A 200 17.70 -8.86 8.38
C LYS A 200 16.64 -7.76 8.47
N MET A 201 15.37 -8.14 8.46
CA MET A 201 14.25 -7.22 8.66
C MET A 201 13.96 -7.01 10.16
N ASN A 202 13.11 -6.03 10.49
CA ASN A 202 12.69 -5.73 11.86
C ASN A 202 13.81 -5.34 12.82
N ASN A 203 14.86 -4.70 12.30
CA ASN A 203 15.91 -4.14 13.15
C ASN A 203 15.38 -2.87 13.86
N THR A 204 15.25 -2.95 15.18
CA THR A 204 14.77 -1.85 16.02
C THR A 204 15.82 -0.76 16.26
N ALA A 205 17.11 -1.05 16.04
CA ALA A 205 18.21 -0.09 16.26
C ALA A 205 18.31 0.97 15.17
N THR A 206 17.87 0.68 13.94
CA THR A 206 17.87 1.61 12.80
C THR A 206 16.54 1.53 12.06
N PRO A 207 15.50 2.26 12.51
CA PRO A 207 14.17 2.22 11.90
C PRO A 207 14.21 2.74 10.46
N ALA A 208 13.36 2.17 9.60
CA ALA A 208 13.22 2.55 8.19
C ALA A 208 14.54 2.52 7.38
N LYS A 209 15.57 1.80 7.85
CA LYS A 209 16.78 1.56 7.08
C LYS A 209 16.64 0.26 6.29
N PHE A 210 16.44 0.37 4.99
CA PHE A 210 16.29 -0.77 4.09
C PHE A 210 17.52 -0.86 3.20
N PHE A 211 18.16 -2.03 3.14
CA PHE A 211 19.32 -2.30 2.27
C PHE A 211 20.52 -1.35 2.44
N GLY A 212 20.64 -0.71 3.61
CA GLY A 212 21.69 0.27 3.89
C GLY A 212 21.27 1.73 3.65
N GLU A 213 20.14 1.95 2.99
CA GLU A 213 19.58 3.27 2.70
C GLU A 213 18.54 3.67 3.75
N GLN A 214 18.65 4.89 4.27
CA GLN A 214 17.66 5.44 5.19
C GLN A 214 16.45 5.91 4.39
N GLN A 215 15.31 5.26 4.58
CA GLN A 215 14.04 5.67 4.02
C GLN A 215 13.28 6.55 5.01
N LYS A 216 12.37 7.36 4.47
CA LYS A 216 11.42 8.14 5.27
C LYS A 216 10.12 7.37 5.43
N CYS A 217 9.46 7.55 6.56
CA CYS A 217 8.11 7.02 6.74
C CYS A 217 7.10 8.02 6.18
N SER A 218 6.26 7.59 5.24
CA SER A 218 5.19 8.41 4.70
C SER A 218 3.83 7.98 5.26
N LEU A 219 2.98 8.96 5.53
CA LEU A 219 1.58 8.77 5.89
C LEU A 219 0.72 9.64 4.98
N ILE A 220 -0.28 9.02 4.37
CA ILE A 220 -1.20 9.69 3.46
C ILE A 220 -2.61 9.50 3.98
N TYR A 221 -3.37 10.59 4.08
CA TYR A 221 -4.77 10.53 4.47
C TYR A 221 -5.62 11.54 3.71
N SER A 222 -6.91 11.24 3.64
CA SER A 222 -7.94 12.13 3.13
C SER A 222 -8.79 12.61 4.30
N PHE A 223 -8.90 13.93 4.45
CA PHE A 223 -9.78 14.57 5.40
C PHE A 223 -11.00 15.12 4.66
N ALA A 224 -12.18 14.57 4.96
CA ALA A 224 -13.43 14.91 4.27
C ALA A 224 -14.52 15.31 5.30
N PRO A 225 -14.62 16.60 5.67
CA PRO A 225 -15.64 17.09 6.61
C PRO A 225 -17.07 17.10 6.02
N GLY A 226 -17.27 16.60 4.79
CA GLY A 226 -18.57 16.50 4.12
C GLY A 226 -19.07 17.81 3.50
N GLN A 227 -18.62 18.95 4.00
CA GLN A 227 -18.92 20.31 3.53
C GLN A 227 -17.68 20.97 2.91
N ILE A 228 -17.87 22.06 2.16
CA ILE A 228 -16.74 22.89 1.72
C ILE A 228 -16.21 23.64 2.94
N CYS A 229 -14.95 23.40 3.26
CA CYS A 229 -14.29 23.97 4.43
C CYS A 229 -13.02 24.70 4.02
N ARG A 230 -12.70 25.75 4.76
CA ARG A 230 -11.39 26.42 4.73
C ARG A 230 -10.50 25.77 5.78
N TYR A 231 -9.35 25.28 5.37
CA TYR A 231 -8.39 24.62 6.25
C TYR A 231 -7.45 25.65 6.89
N LEU A 232 -7.18 25.50 8.20
CA LEU A 232 -6.47 26.52 8.99
C LEU A 232 -5.14 26.02 9.54
N SER A 233 -5.15 24.88 10.22
CA SER A 233 -3.96 24.38 10.91
C SER A 233 -3.99 22.87 11.05
N LEU A 234 -2.81 22.32 11.34
CA LEU A 234 -2.56 20.92 11.59
C LEU A 234 -1.93 20.77 12.99
N GLY A 235 -2.49 19.87 13.79
CA GLY A 235 -1.92 19.40 15.05
C GLY A 235 -1.54 17.93 14.91
N ILE A 236 -0.34 17.57 15.34
CA ILE A 236 0.18 16.20 15.25
C ILE A 236 0.70 15.77 16.62
N GLU A 237 0.10 14.73 17.18
CA GLU A 237 0.58 14.07 18.40
C GLU A 237 1.57 12.97 18.01
N ALA A 238 2.84 13.33 17.94
CA ALA A 238 3.93 12.42 17.63
C ALA A 238 5.20 12.75 18.41
N ASN A 239 6.06 11.74 18.59
CA ASN A 239 7.38 11.93 19.19
C ASN A 239 8.33 12.80 18.32
N LYS A 240 8.07 12.90 17.01
CA LYS A 240 8.88 13.69 16.06
C LYS A 240 7.99 14.56 15.16
N PRO A 241 8.44 15.78 14.80
CA PRO A 241 7.73 16.58 13.80
C PRO A 241 7.92 15.95 12.41
N PRO A 242 6.94 16.12 11.50
CA PRO A 242 7.14 15.71 10.11
C PRO A 242 8.22 16.57 9.45
N SER A 243 9.05 15.95 8.60
CA SER A 243 10.05 16.66 7.80
C SER A 243 9.39 17.48 6.68
N PHE A 244 8.33 16.92 6.09
CA PHE A 244 7.60 17.51 4.98
C PHE A 244 6.13 17.11 5.07
N VAL A 245 5.24 18.07 4.84
CA VAL A 245 3.80 17.82 4.72
C VAL A 245 3.31 18.53 3.48
N HIS A 246 2.71 17.79 2.57
CA HIS A 246 2.06 18.30 1.38
C HIS A 246 0.55 18.23 1.54
N PHE A 247 -0.13 19.27 1.09
CA PHE A 247 -1.57 19.39 1.11
C PHE A 247 -2.09 19.66 -0.28
N ARG A 248 -3.17 18.98 -0.67
CA ARG A 248 -3.81 19.17 -1.97
C ARG A 248 -5.32 19.15 -1.84
N THR A 249 -5.98 20.02 -2.58
CA THR A 249 -7.43 19.97 -2.80
C THR A 249 -7.68 20.02 -4.30
N GLU A 250 -8.59 19.19 -4.81
CA GLU A 250 -8.88 19.13 -6.26
C GLU A 250 -10.28 19.67 -6.58
N TYR A 251 -11.15 19.78 -5.58
CA TYR A 251 -12.50 20.30 -5.73
C TYR A 251 -12.80 21.36 -4.66
N PRO A 252 -13.24 22.58 -5.04
CA PRO A 252 -13.75 22.97 -6.37
C PRO A 252 -12.70 23.45 -7.36
N ARG A 253 -11.46 23.70 -6.92
CA ARG A 253 -10.33 24.09 -7.76
C ARG A 253 -9.10 23.34 -7.29
N LEU A 254 -8.13 23.20 -8.19
CA LEU A 254 -6.86 22.61 -7.85
C LEU A 254 -6.04 23.60 -7.00
N GLN A 255 -5.66 23.16 -5.81
CA GLN A 255 -4.87 23.94 -4.84
C GLN A 255 -3.78 23.06 -4.23
N SER A 256 -2.64 23.67 -3.94
CA SER A 256 -1.50 22.99 -3.31
C SER A 256 -0.87 23.86 -2.21
N SER A 257 -0.42 23.23 -1.14
CA SER A 257 0.41 23.89 -0.12
C SER A 257 1.34 22.87 0.52
N HIS A 258 2.39 23.34 1.19
CA HIS A 258 3.24 22.45 1.98
C HIS A 258 3.66 23.08 3.31
N LEU A 259 4.19 22.26 4.20
CA LEU A 259 4.88 22.66 5.42
C LEU A 259 6.18 21.87 5.53
N THR A 260 7.19 22.48 6.13
CA THR A 260 8.46 21.84 6.49
C THR A 260 8.59 21.77 8.01
N ASN A 261 9.57 21.02 8.50
CA ASN A 261 9.85 20.89 9.93
C ASN A 261 9.93 22.24 10.70
N LEU A 262 10.47 23.30 10.07
CA LEU A 262 10.62 24.63 10.66
C LEU A 262 9.29 25.33 10.95
N ASN A 263 8.20 24.89 10.31
CA ASN A 263 6.88 25.48 10.52
C ASN A 263 6.16 24.93 11.74
N PHE A 264 6.61 23.80 12.29
CA PHE A 264 6.00 23.17 13.45
C PHE A 264 6.57 23.73 14.75
N LYS A 265 5.67 24.11 15.65
CA LYS A 265 6.00 24.55 17.01
C LYS A 265 5.45 23.52 18.01
N PRO A 266 6.26 23.05 18.96
CA PRO A 266 5.78 22.16 20.01
C PRO A 266 4.93 22.97 21.00
N GLN A 267 3.69 22.54 21.22
CA GLN A 267 2.77 23.12 22.20
C GLN A 267 2.01 21.98 22.88
N GLU A 268 2.10 21.89 24.21
CA GLU A 268 1.33 20.90 25.01
C GLU A 268 1.51 19.42 24.57
N GLY A 269 2.68 19.08 24.01
CA GLY A 269 2.96 17.73 23.49
C GLY A 269 2.45 17.47 22.06
N VAL A 270 1.90 18.50 21.41
CA VAL A 270 1.43 18.48 20.02
C VAL A 270 2.34 19.34 19.15
N TRP A 271 2.70 18.85 17.97
CA TRP A 271 3.35 19.66 16.94
C TRP A 271 2.28 20.45 16.18
N TYR A 272 2.29 21.77 16.36
CA TYR A 272 1.30 22.66 15.76
C TYR A 272 1.89 23.47 14.61
N ALA A 273 1.20 23.53 13.49
CA ALA A 273 1.53 24.41 12.38
C ALA A 273 0.27 25.00 11.72
N SER A 274 0.30 26.30 11.41
CA SER A 274 -0.70 26.93 10.56
C SER A 274 -0.46 26.54 9.11
N MET A 275 -1.50 26.10 8.41
CA MET A 275 -1.41 25.82 6.98
C MET A 275 -1.14 27.11 6.22
N PHE A 276 -0.22 27.01 5.26
CA PHE A 276 0.04 28.10 4.34
C PHE A 276 -1.06 28.23 3.28
N ARG A 277 -0.93 29.26 2.46
CA ARG A 277 -1.85 29.59 1.38
C ARG A 277 -1.56 28.74 0.14
N ASP A 278 -2.44 28.88 -0.84
CA ASP A 278 -2.40 28.15 -2.10
C ASP A 278 -1.24 28.60 -2.99
N ARG A 279 -0.32 27.67 -3.26
CA ARG A 279 0.81 27.81 -4.17
C ARG A 279 0.37 27.97 -5.63
N LEU A 280 -0.80 27.45 -5.97
CA LEU A 280 -1.36 27.44 -7.33
C LEU A 280 -2.39 28.56 -7.54
N SER A 281 -2.50 29.51 -6.60
CA SER A 281 -3.46 30.59 -6.71
C SER A 281 -3.25 31.40 -8.00
N PRO A 282 -4.31 31.57 -8.82
CA PRO A 282 -4.26 32.40 -10.02
C PRO A 282 -4.26 33.90 -9.67
N ASN A 283 -4.69 34.25 -8.45
CA ASN A 283 -4.85 35.64 -8.01
C ASN A 283 -3.57 36.24 -7.41
N ALA A 284 -2.56 35.40 -7.13
CA ALA A 284 -1.24 35.85 -6.68
C ALA A 284 -0.21 35.72 -7.80
N ALA A 285 0.57 36.78 -8.00
CA ALA A 285 1.73 36.79 -8.88
C ALA A 285 2.98 36.31 -8.14
N GLY A 286 4.00 35.89 -8.89
CA GLY A 286 5.30 35.48 -8.35
C GLY A 286 5.54 33.97 -8.35
N THR A 287 6.61 33.54 -7.68
CA THR A 287 7.01 32.13 -7.58
C THR A 287 6.05 31.35 -6.69
N TYR A 288 6.03 30.01 -6.78
CA TYR A 288 5.18 29.16 -5.95
C TYR A 288 5.36 29.42 -4.44
N LEU A 289 6.59 29.71 -3.98
CA LEU A 289 6.87 30.05 -2.58
C LEU A 289 6.28 31.41 -2.17
N GLN A 290 6.26 32.39 -3.07
CA GLN A 290 5.63 33.69 -2.79
C GLN A 290 4.10 33.55 -2.71
N LYS A 291 3.53 32.78 -3.63
CA LYS A 291 2.10 32.44 -3.64
C LYS A 291 1.67 31.69 -2.38
N GLN A 292 2.52 30.81 -1.85
CA GLN A 292 2.28 30.11 -0.58
C GLN A 292 2.09 31.06 0.62
N LEU A 293 2.68 32.25 0.59
CA LEU A 293 2.55 33.23 1.68
C LEU A 293 1.42 34.23 1.43
N GLN A 294 1.22 34.63 0.17
CA GLN A 294 0.34 35.75 -0.19
C GLN A 294 -0.93 35.35 -0.96
N GLY A 295 -1.02 34.09 -1.39
CA GLY A 295 -2.10 33.56 -2.22
C GLY A 295 -3.45 33.47 -1.52
N ASP A 296 -4.35 32.70 -2.13
CA ASP A 296 -5.67 32.44 -1.57
C ASP A 296 -5.60 31.41 -0.45
N TYR A 297 -6.55 31.47 0.49
CA TYR A 297 -6.67 30.42 1.49
C TYR A 297 -7.00 29.07 0.84
N MET A 298 -6.51 28.00 1.44
CA MET A 298 -6.87 26.64 1.07
C MET A 298 -8.33 26.36 1.45
N PHE A 299 -9.16 26.00 0.47
CA PHE A 299 -10.55 25.63 0.69
C PHE A 299 -10.96 24.49 -0.24
N GLY A 300 -11.78 23.58 0.28
CA GLY A 300 -12.24 22.47 -0.54
C GLY A 300 -13.19 21.58 0.24
N ARG A 301 -13.80 20.63 -0.48
CA ARG A 301 -14.66 19.62 0.16
C ARG A 301 -13.86 18.52 0.87
N PHE A 302 -12.67 18.25 0.35
CA PHE A 302 -11.74 17.28 0.91
C PHE A 302 -10.32 17.86 0.86
N LEU A 303 -9.51 17.53 1.86
CA LEU A 303 -8.09 17.83 1.93
C LEU A 303 -7.36 16.50 1.84
N LEU A 304 -6.49 16.38 0.84
CA LEU A 304 -5.52 15.30 0.79
C LEU A 304 -4.26 15.81 1.49
N ALA A 305 -3.75 15.02 2.43
CA ALA A 305 -2.54 15.35 3.17
C ALA A 305 -1.55 14.17 3.10
N ALA A 306 -0.33 14.46 2.68
CA ALA A 306 0.78 13.50 2.60
C ALA A 306 1.91 14.02 3.49
N MET A 307 2.37 13.19 4.42
CA MET A 307 3.32 13.57 5.46
C MET A 307 4.52 12.65 5.40
N GLU A 308 5.72 13.19 5.55
CA GLU A 308 6.95 12.43 5.67
C GLU A 308 7.58 12.67 7.04
N PHE A 309 8.09 11.60 7.65
CA PHE A 309 8.80 11.61 8.91
C PHE A 309 10.20 11.02 8.73
N ASP A 310 11.19 11.70 9.29
CA ASP A 310 12.55 11.18 9.42
C ASP A 310 12.70 10.41 10.74
N VAL A 311 13.01 9.13 10.64
CA VAL A 311 12.97 8.17 11.76
C VAL A 311 14.32 7.51 12.04
N SER A 312 15.43 8.14 11.66
CA SER A 312 16.79 7.58 11.78
C SER A 312 17.14 7.00 13.16
N ASP A 313 16.75 7.69 14.24
CA ASP A 313 17.26 7.37 15.59
C ASP A 313 16.26 6.63 16.49
N SER A 314 14.97 6.69 16.16
CA SER A 314 13.91 6.14 17.02
C SER A 314 12.65 5.86 16.20
N PRO A 315 11.89 4.80 16.53
CA PRO A 315 10.63 4.52 15.85
C PRO A 315 9.66 5.71 15.96
N LEU A 316 8.85 5.91 14.93
CA LEU A 316 7.79 6.92 14.93
C LEU A 316 6.65 6.43 15.81
N ALA A 317 6.34 7.20 16.85
CA ALA A 317 5.15 7.02 17.66
C ALA A 317 4.17 8.14 17.31
N LEU A 318 3.20 7.82 16.47
CA LEU A 318 2.13 8.73 16.04
C LEU A 318 0.81 8.25 16.65
N THR A 319 0.10 9.16 17.33
CA THR A 319 -1.15 8.83 18.03
C THR A 319 -2.35 9.46 17.33
N TYR A 320 -2.35 10.78 17.18
CA TYR A 320 -3.45 11.52 16.59
C TYR A 320 -2.96 12.59 15.61
N ILE A 321 -3.79 12.85 14.61
CA ILE A 321 -3.66 13.98 13.69
C ILE A 321 -4.97 14.74 13.72
N THR A 322 -4.90 16.05 13.96
CA THR A 322 -6.04 16.94 14.00
C THR A 322 -5.87 18.03 12.95
N THR A 323 -6.90 18.25 12.14
CA THR A 323 -6.92 19.34 11.16
C THR A 323 -8.01 20.32 11.57
N SER A 324 -7.64 21.57 11.82
CA SER A 324 -8.59 22.63 12.15
C SER A 324 -9.14 23.25 10.88
N PHE A 325 -10.45 23.46 10.83
CA PHE A 325 -11.13 24.00 9.65
C PHE A 325 -12.31 24.88 10.06
N ASN A 326 -12.67 25.82 9.18
CA ASN A 326 -13.90 26.59 9.25
C ASN A 326 -14.82 26.17 8.10
N VAL A 327 -16.05 25.79 8.42
CA VAL A 327 -17.06 25.45 7.40
C VAL A 327 -17.48 26.72 6.65
N SER A 328 -17.56 26.63 5.32
CA SER A 328 -18.12 27.72 4.52
C SER A 328 -19.63 27.81 4.75
N GLN A 329 -20.10 28.95 5.26
CA GLN A 329 -21.51 29.16 5.61
C GLN A 329 -22.43 29.42 4.40
N GLY A 330 -21.88 29.54 3.19
CA GLY A 330 -22.57 30.09 2.01
C GLY A 330 -23.87 29.39 1.57
N HIS A 331 -24.08 28.11 1.93
CA HIS A 331 -25.30 27.36 1.60
C HIS A 331 -26.25 27.11 2.80
N MET A 332 -25.86 27.47 4.03
CA MET A 332 -26.69 27.25 5.22
C MET A 332 -27.58 28.45 5.58
N ALA A 333 -27.50 29.55 4.81
CA ALA A 333 -28.14 30.83 5.13
C ALA A 333 -29.60 30.99 4.64
N LEU A 334 -30.27 29.92 4.20
CA LEU A 334 -31.71 29.95 3.87
C LEU A 334 -32.43 28.78 4.52
N LYS A 335 -32.68 28.91 5.83
CA LYS A 335 -33.86 28.32 6.47
C LYS A 335 -34.71 29.48 6.98
N THR A 336 -35.56 29.99 6.09
CA THR A 336 -36.75 30.76 6.46
C THR A 336 -37.79 29.84 7.06
#